data_AF-A0A0Q4K7S3-F1
#
_entry.id   AF-A0A0Q4K7S3-F1
#
_cell.length_a   1.000
_cell.length_b   1.000
_cell.length_c   1.000
_cell.angle_alpha   90.00
_cell.angle_beta   90.00
_cell.angle_gamma   90.00
#
_symmetry.space_group_name_H-M   'P 1'
#
loop_
_entity.id
_entity.type
_entity.pdbx_description
1 polymer ?
#
loop_
_entity_poly.entity_id
_entity_poly.type
_entity_poly.pdbx_seq_one_letter_code
_entity_poly.pdbx_strand_id
1 'polypeptide(L)'
;MIRLLLPAALAGLSPAAHAQATAPSAEAVSAAKEGVVTTTTDANGAKVKTKPYAPAALPDNETGRQKFGGIDFGIGVAFTYDLGNNERIKEATIVDNIVRVTRTENVRARLILESHYFFTPPSAALGNYSGAFCDEMKDYPDQKEDCDNRRKSFGIGPFMAIQPGTDNIIDAIGAGVMIGLRRRQENSASFNIGIGILYDVNTQILGDGFVENQAPPGKETEVRFRRGSQSGLLIMTSYSF
;
A
#
# COMPACT_ATOMS: atom_id res chain seq x y z
N MET A 1 -24.07 -71.04 -17.07
CA MET A 1 -23.59 -71.64 -15.81
C MET A 1 -22.08 -71.75 -15.87
N ILE A 2 -21.36 -71.03 -15.01
CA ILE A 2 -20.22 -71.50 -14.19
C ILE A 2 -19.57 -70.25 -13.56
N ARG A 3 -19.65 -70.23 -12.23
CA ARG A 3 -18.93 -69.38 -11.28
C ARG A 3 -17.45 -69.74 -11.29
N LEU A 4 -16.58 -68.74 -11.17
CA LEU A 4 -15.23 -68.89 -10.58
C LEU A 4 -14.82 -67.52 -10.01
N LEU A 5 -15.11 -67.26 -8.74
CA LEU A 5 -14.18 -67.31 -7.59
C LEU A 5 -13.04 -66.29 -7.67
N LEU A 6 -13.17 -65.27 -6.82
CA LEU A 6 -12.10 -64.38 -6.33
C LEU A 6 -10.90 -65.19 -5.80
N PRO A 7 -9.74 -64.52 -5.70
CA PRO A 7 -9.18 -64.38 -4.36
C PRO A 7 -8.88 -62.93 -3.99
N ALA A 8 -8.91 -62.75 -2.67
CA ALA A 8 -8.76 -61.53 -1.91
C ALA A 8 -7.31 -61.02 -1.84
N ALA A 9 -7.24 -59.76 -1.36
CA ALA A 9 -6.15 -59.13 -0.61
C ALA A 9 -5.21 -58.19 -1.40
N LEU A 10 -5.52 -56.90 -1.33
CA LEU A 10 -4.53 -55.93 -0.88
C LEU A 10 -5.22 -54.94 0.07
N ALA A 11 -4.84 -55.03 1.33
CA ALA A 11 -5.24 -54.14 2.40
C ALA A 11 -4.41 -52.85 2.35
N GLY A 12 -5.01 -51.74 2.81
CA GLY A 12 -4.26 -50.68 3.47
C GLY A 12 -4.05 -49.40 2.66
N LEU A 13 -5.13 -48.63 2.43
CA LEU A 13 -5.04 -47.17 2.34
C LEU A 13 -6.20 -46.58 3.14
N SER A 14 -5.89 -46.12 4.35
CA SER A 14 -6.80 -45.37 5.22
C SER A 14 -7.01 -43.96 4.65
N PRO A 15 -8.23 -43.40 4.63
CA PRO A 15 -8.44 -42.02 4.23
C PRO A 15 -7.79 -41.07 5.26
N ALA A 16 -7.00 -40.12 4.76
CA ALA A 16 -6.43 -39.05 5.55
C ALA A 16 -7.53 -38.30 6.31
N ALA A 17 -7.49 -38.38 7.63
CA ALA A 17 -8.38 -37.66 8.52
C ALA A 17 -8.23 -36.15 8.27
N HIS A 18 -9.30 -35.52 7.81
CA HIS A 18 -9.44 -34.07 7.87
C HIS A 18 -9.52 -33.68 9.34
N ALA A 19 -8.44 -33.12 9.89
CA ALA A 19 -8.48 -32.48 11.19
C ALA A 19 -9.38 -31.23 11.09
N GLN A 20 -10.62 -31.37 11.56
CA GLN A 20 -11.47 -30.21 11.85
C GLN A 20 -10.76 -29.37 12.92
N ALA A 21 -10.42 -28.13 12.57
CA ALA A 21 -10.00 -27.14 13.54
C ALA A 21 -11.19 -26.87 14.47
N THR A 22 -11.14 -27.43 15.67
CA THR A 22 -12.07 -27.07 16.74
C THR A 22 -11.76 -25.65 17.19
N ALA A 23 -12.79 -24.79 17.18
CA ALA A 23 -12.68 -23.47 17.79
C ALA A 23 -12.29 -23.62 19.27
N PRO A 24 -11.41 -22.77 19.80
CA PRO A 24 -11.00 -22.84 21.20
C PRO A 24 -12.21 -22.64 22.12
N SER A 25 -12.26 -23.37 23.23
CA SER A 25 -13.33 -23.26 24.22
C SER A 25 -13.34 -21.88 24.87
N ALA A 26 -14.51 -21.45 25.37
CA ALA A 26 -14.68 -20.15 26.03
C ALA A 26 -13.75 -19.93 27.25
N GLU A 27 -13.26 -21.01 27.87
CA GLU A 27 -12.25 -20.96 28.94
C GLU A 27 -10.85 -20.61 28.42
N ALA A 28 -10.50 -20.95 27.18
CA ALA A 28 -9.24 -20.50 26.56
C ALA A 28 -9.29 -19.01 26.17
N VAL A 29 -10.49 -18.46 25.98
CA VAL A 29 -10.70 -17.04 25.65
C VAL A 29 -10.66 -16.16 26.90
N SER A 30 -11.03 -16.68 28.08
CA SER A 30 -10.96 -15.90 29.34
C SER A 30 -9.54 -15.78 29.89
N ALA A 31 -8.68 -16.78 29.68
CA ALA A 31 -7.29 -16.75 30.13
C ALA A 31 -6.40 -15.74 29.36
N ALA A 32 -6.83 -15.23 28.21
CA ALA A 32 -6.09 -14.23 27.44
C ALA A 32 -6.23 -12.79 27.99
N LYS A 33 -7.18 -12.53 28.90
CA LYS A 33 -7.43 -11.18 29.45
C LYS A 33 -6.51 -10.80 30.61
N GLU A 34 -5.90 -11.76 31.29
CA GLU A 34 -4.87 -11.52 32.29
C GLU A 34 -3.57 -12.12 31.76
N GLY A 35 -2.65 -11.29 31.28
CA GLY A 35 -1.43 -11.75 30.60
C GLY A 35 -0.74 -12.91 31.32
N VAL A 36 -0.93 -14.12 30.81
CA VAL A 36 -0.38 -15.35 31.38
C VAL A 36 1.13 -15.31 31.23
N VAL A 37 1.83 -15.14 32.34
CA VAL A 37 3.28 -15.26 32.42
C VAL A 37 3.62 -16.74 32.57
N THR A 38 4.09 -17.36 31.50
CA THR A 38 4.55 -18.74 31.54
C THR A 38 5.98 -18.76 32.07
N THR A 39 6.23 -19.56 33.10
CA THR A 39 7.60 -19.78 33.60
C THR A 39 8.20 -20.97 32.85
N THR A 40 9.24 -20.73 32.08
CA THR A 40 10.00 -21.76 31.38
C THR A 40 11.38 -21.91 32.03
N THR A 41 11.96 -23.11 31.99
CA THR A 41 13.30 -23.34 32.52
C THR A 41 14.28 -23.30 31.37
N ASP A 42 15.31 -22.46 31.45
CA ASP A 42 16.35 -22.40 30.43
C ASP A 42 17.29 -23.62 30.49
N ALA A 43 18.20 -23.72 29.51
CA ALA A 43 19.14 -24.83 29.38
C ALA A 43 20.10 -24.99 30.57
N ASN A 44 20.18 -23.99 31.46
CA ASN A 44 21.02 -23.99 32.66
C ASN A 44 20.20 -24.21 33.95
N GLY A 45 18.91 -24.53 33.83
CA GLY A 45 18.04 -24.80 34.97
C GLY A 45 17.45 -23.55 35.62
N ALA A 46 17.67 -22.36 35.06
CA ALA A 46 17.11 -21.13 35.61
C ALA A 46 15.66 -20.93 35.15
N LYS A 47 14.77 -20.60 36.09
CA LYS A 47 13.37 -20.30 35.79
C LYS A 47 13.26 -18.89 35.19
N VAL A 48 13.01 -18.81 33.89
CA VAL A 48 12.80 -17.57 33.14
C VAL A 48 11.30 -17.35 32.95
N LYS A 49 10.84 -16.16 33.33
CA LYS A 49 9.46 -15.73 33.07
C LYS A 49 9.39 -15.24 31.63
N THR A 50 8.73 -15.98 30.76
CA THR A 50 8.53 -15.61 29.36
C THR A 50 7.07 -15.24 29.15
N LYS A 51 6.80 -14.00 28.69
CA LYS A 51 5.48 -13.66 28.14
C LYS A 51 5.40 -14.30 26.75
N PRO A 52 4.40 -15.15 26.46
CA PRO A 52 4.20 -15.65 25.10
C PRO A 52 3.99 -14.44 24.19
N TYR A 53 4.77 -14.35 23.11
CA TYR A 53 4.50 -13.41 22.02
C TYR A 53 3.25 -13.91 21.30
N ALA A 54 2.08 -13.45 21.73
CA ALA A 54 0.93 -13.38 20.84
C ALA A 54 1.25 -12.27 19.84
N PRO A 55 1.03 -12.44 18.52
CA PRO A 55 0.96 -11.29 17.62
C PRO A 55 -0.08 -10.36 18.23
N ALA A 56 0.38 -9.23 18.77
CA ALA A 56 -0.42 -8.40 19.66
C ALA A 56 -1.72 -8.01 18.95
N ALA A 57 -2.84 -8.59 19.38
CA ALA A 57 -4.09 -7.86 19.36
C ALA A 57 -3.81 -6.61 20.21
N LEU A 58 -3.92 -5.45 19.58
CA LEU A 58 -3.67 -4.16 20.22
C LEU A 58 -4.51 -4.07 21.50
N PRO A 59 -3.94 -3.59 22.62
CA PRO A 59 -4.72 -3.32 23.81
C PRO A 59 -5.87 -2.38 23.44
N ASP A 60 -7.07 -2.65 23.97
CA ASP A 60 -8.37 -2.02 23.63
C ASP A 60 -8.43 -0.48 23.79
N ASN A 61 -7.33 0.18 24.14
CA ASN A 61 -7.22 1.62 24.37
C ASN A 61 -6.07 2.30 23.60
N GLU A 62 -5.42 1.59 22.67
CA GLU A 62 -4.60 2.24 21.65
C GLU A 62 -5.38 2.26 20.34
N THR A 63 -5.59 3.47 19.77
CA THR A 63 -6.03 3.60 18.38
C THR A 63 -5.14 2.67 17.57
N GLY A 64 -5.69 1.73 16.79
CA GLY A 64 -4.92 0.66 16.16
C GLY A 64 -3.91 1.07 15.08
N ARG A 65 -3.40 2.29 15.17
CA ARG A 65 -2.34 2.90 14.41
C ARG A 65 -0.99 2.54 15.00
N GLN A 66 -0.30 1.65 14.30
CA GLN A 66 1.14 1.55 14.46
C GLN A 66 1.79 2.78 13.82
N LYS A 67 1.95 3.85 14.60
CA LYS A 67 2.76 5.00 14.18
C LYS A 67 4.22 4.66 14.34
N PHE A 68 4.92 4.49 13.22
CA PHE A 68 6.37 4.30 13.23
C PHE A 68 7.04 5.67 13.15
N GLY A 69 7.43 6.23 14.30
CA GLY A 69 8.14 7.52 14.35
C GLY A 69 7.32 8.73 13.89
N GLY A 70 5.99 8.67 13.98
CA GLY A 70 5.09 9.72 13.50
C GLY A 70 4.75 9.65 12.01
N ILE A 71 5.23 8.61 11.31
CA ILE A 71 4.84 8.32 9.92
C ILE A 71 3.53 7.53 9.94
N ASP A 72 2.58 7.98 9.12
CA ASP A 72 1.31 7.32 8.88
C ASP A 72 1.37 6.59 7.52
N PHE A 73 0.63 5.50 7.40
CA PHE A 73 0.53 4.71 6.17
C PHE A 73 -0.89 4.71 5.63
N GLY A 74 -1.03 4.61 4.32
CA GLY A 74 -2.32 4.57 3.65
C GLY A 74 -2.29 3.81 2.34
N ILE A 75 -3.48 3.63 1.79
CA ILE A 75 -3.70 3.11 0.44
C ILE A 75 -4.39 4.18 -0.39
N GLY A 76 -3.92 4.36 -1.62
CA GLY A 76 -4.42 5.39 -2.51
C GLY A 76 -4.70 4.91 -3.92
N VAL A 77 -5.59 5.63 -4.58
CA VAL A 77 -5.76 5.60 -6.03
C VAL A 77 -4.98 6.77 -6.60
N ALA A 78 -4.11 6.48 -7.55
CA ALA A 78 -3.27 7.46 -8.19
C ALA A 78 -3.52 7.53 -9.69
N PHE A 79 -3.55 8.74 -10.22
CA PHE A 79 -3.47 9.04 -11.64
C PHE A 79 -2.07 9.53 -11.96
N THR A 80 -1.51 9.00 -13.03
CA THR A 80 -0.16 9.34 -13.47
C THR A 80 -0.16 9.71 -14.92
N TYR A 81 0.64 10.73 -15.25
CA TYR A 81 0.84 11.21 -16.61
C TYR A 81 2.33 11.11 -16.94
N ASP A 82 2.68 10.50 -18.07
CA ASP A 82 4.07 10.35 -18.49
C ASP A 82 4.72 11.70 -18.78
N LEU A 83 5.91 11.91 -18.23
CA LEU A 83 6.74 13.09 -18.49
C LEU A 83 8.08 12.73 -19.11
N GLY A 84 8.32 11.44 -19.40
CA GLY A 84 9.57 11.01 -19.99
C GLY A 84 9.65 11.29 -21.50
N ASN A 85 10.85 11.05 -22.05
CA ASN A 85 11.18 11.38 -23.44
C ASN A 85 10.73 10.29 -24.45
N ASN A 86 10.12 9.21 -23.98
CA ASN A 86 9.65 8.11 -24.82
C ASN A 86 8.19 7.84 -24.48
N GLU A 87 7.43 7.32 -25.43
CA GLU A 87 6.07 6.87 -25.12
C GLU A 87 6.10 5.50 -24.43
N ARG A 88 5.21 5.30 -23.45
CA ARG A 88 4.94 3.96 -22.89
C ARG A 88 4.17 3.15 -23.92
N ILE A 89 4.82 2.18 -24.55
CA ILE A 89 4.21 1.37 -25.60
C ILE A 89 3.67 0.08 -25.02
N LYS A 90 2.37 -0.14 -25.20
CA LYS A 90 1.72 -1.40 -24.86
C LYS A 90 1.74 -2.36 -26.05
N GLU A 91 1.42 -1.85 -27.23
CA GLU A 91 1.31 -2.64 -28.45
C GLU A 91 1.81 -1.82 -29.65
N ALA A 92 2.58 -2.47 -30.52
CA ALA A 92 3.04 -1.93 -31.79
C ALA A 92 3.24 -3.07 -32.79
N THR A 93 3.02 -2.77 -34.07
CA THR A 93 3.14 -3.73 -35.18
C THR A 93 3.85 -3.09 -36.37
N ILE A 94 4.25 -3.91 -37.34
CA ILE A 94 4.76 -3.42 -38.63
C ILE A 94 3.70 -3.70 -39.68
N VAL A 95 3.22 -2.65 -40.34
CA VAL A 95 2.23 -2.72 -41.42
C VAL A 95 2.81 -1.98 -42.62
N ASP A 96 2.87 -2.64 -43.78
CA ASP A 96 3.43 -2.09 -45.02
C ASP A 96 4.85 -1.51 -44.84
N ASN A 97 5.70 -2.24 -44.10
CA ASN A 97 7.05 -1.83 -43.76
C ASN A 97 7.13 -0.51 -42.96
N ILE A 98 6.08 -0.17 -42.21
CA ILE A 98 6.02 0.99 -41.32
C ILE A 98 5.67 0.52 -39.90
N VAL A 99 6.44 0.99 -38.92
CA VAL A 99 6.19 0.75 -37.49
C VAL A 99 4.97 1.58 -37.06
N ARG A 100 3.93 0.90 -36.58
CA ARG A 100 2.69 1.51 -36.09
C ARG A 100 2.51 1.17 -34.62
N VAL A 101 2.49 2.19 -33.78
CA VAL A 101 2.06 2.04 -32.39
C VAL A 101 0.54 1.98 -32.40
N THR A 102 -0.03 0.87 -31.92
CA THR A 102 -1.49 0.70 -31.86
C THR A 102 -2.04 1.09 -30.49
N ARG A 103 -1.21 1.02 -29.44
CA ARG A 103 -1.63 1.34 -28.09
C ARG A 103 -0.49 1.89 -27.23
N THR A 104 -0.71 3.08 -26.69
CA THR A 104 0.13 3.70 -25.67
C THR A 104 -0.52 3.63 -24.30
N GLU A 105 0.28 3.85 -23.26
CA GLU A 105 -0.19 3.84 -21.87
C GLU A 105 0.47 4.97 -21.06
N ASN A 106 0.46 6.18 -21.64
CA ASN A 106 1.06 7.37 -21.04
C ASN A 106 0.25 7.91 -19.85
N VAL A 107 -1.02 7.50 -19.71
CA VAL A 107 -1.88 7.82 -18.57
C VAL A 107 -2.33 6.53 -17.89
N ARG A 108 -2.11 6.43 -16.57
CA ARG A 108 -2.45 5.22 -15.79
C ARG A 108 -3.15 5.58 -14.48
N ALA A 109 -4.21 4.83 -14.19
CA ALA A 109 -4.77 4.71 -12.85
C ALA A 109 -4.08 3.54 -12.12
N ARG A 110 -3.71 3.73 -10.85
CA ARG A 110 -2.92 2.78 -10.06
C ARG A 110 -3.47 2.67 -8.64
N LEU A 111 -3.32 1.49 -8.05
CA LEU A 111 -3.37 1.33 -6.60
C LEU A 111 -1.95 1.43 -6.06
N ILE A 112 -1.76 2.30 -5.07
CA ILE A 112 -0.45 2.63 -4.52
C ILE A 112 -0.52 2.59 -3.00
N LEU A 113 0.53 2.05 -2.38
CA LEU A 113 0.77 2.18 -0.95
C LEU A 113 1.53 3.49 -0.71
N GLU A 114 1.11 4.25 0.28
CA GLU A 114 1.73 5.53 0.61
C GLU A 114 2.09 5.61 2.09
N SER A 115 3.16 6.38 2.36
CA SER A 115 3.49 6.84 3.69
C SER A 115 3.69 8.34 3.67
N HIS A 116 3.27 9.02 4.72
CA HIS A 116 3.41 10.48 4.82
C HIS A 116 3.68 10.93 6.25
N TYR A 117 4.18 12.15 6.37
CA TYR A 117 4.38 12.83 7.63
C TYR A 117 3.70 14.20 7.56
N PHE A 118 2.60 14.39 8.28
CA PHE A 118 1.90 15.66 8.30
C PHE A 118 2.34 16.55 9.45
N PHE A 119 2.54 17.82 9.12
CA PHE A 119 2.59 18.90 10.09
C PHE A 119 1.42 19.86 9.84
N THR A 120 0.95 20.52 10.90
CA THR A 120 -0.10 21.52 10.81
C THR A 120 0.55 22.90 10.70
N PRO A 121 0.44 23.61 9.56
CA PRO A 121 1.09 24.89 9.39
C PRO A 121 0.49 25.95 10.34
N PRO A 122 1.31 26.89 10.88
CA PRO A 122 0.85 27.90 11.84
C PRO A 122 -0.22 28.84 11.28
N SER A 123 -0.11 29.18 10.00
CA SER A 123 -1.12 29.86 9.20
C SER A 123 -1.80 28.79 8.35
N ALA A 124 -2.97 28.32 8.76
CA ALA A 124 -3.79 27.48 7.89
C ALA A 124 -4.16 28.33 6.67
N ALA A 125 -3.37 28.24 5.59
CA ALA A 125 -3.49 29.06 4.38
C ALA A 125 -4.83 28.88 3.63
N LEU A 126 -5.74 28.06 4.17
CA LEU A 126 -7.04 27.72 3.62
C LEU A 126 -8.20 28.01 4.61
N GLY A 127 -7.99 28.79 5.67
CA GLY A 127 -9.09 29.22 6.54
C GLY A 127 -8.72 30.17 7.67
N ASN A 128 -9.73 30.76 8.31
CA ASN A 128 -9.62 31.68 9.45
C ASN A 128 -9.10 31.03 10.76
N TYR A 129 -8.47 29.85 10.70
CA TYR A 129 -8.01 29.09 11.89
C TYR A 129 -6.48 29.13 12.01
N SER A 130 -5.90 30.32 11.89
CA SER A 130 -4.49 30.52 12.17
C SER A 130 -4.24 30.35 13.68
N GLY A 131 -3.02 29.99 14.07
CA GLY A 131 -2.64 29.93 15.49
C GLY A 131 -2.92 31.25 16.21
N ALA A 132 -2.60 32.38 15.57
CA ALA A 132 -2.87 33.71 16.11
C ALA A 132 -4.37 33.98 16.33
N PHE A 133 -5.25 33.52 15.45
CA PHE A 133 -6.71 33.65 15.62
C PHE A 133 -7.23 32.77 16.75
N CYS A 134 -6.73 31.54 16.90
CA CYS A 134 -7.12 30.67 18.01
C CYS A 134 -6.57 31.19 19.36
N ASP A 135 -5.38 31.80 19.37
CA ASP A 135 -4.76 32.38 20.57
C ASP A 135 -5.49 33.65 21.04
N GLU A 136 -6.19 34.35 20.15
CA GLU A 136 -7.07 35.48 20.49
C GLU A 136 -8.29 35.02 21.31
N MET A 137 -8.70 33.75 21.20
CA MET A 137 -9.80 33.15 21.97
C MET A 137 -9.38 32.61 23.35
N LYS A 138 -8.21 33.01 23.88
CA LYS A 138 -7.67 32.52 25.17
C LYS A 138 -8.63 32.65 26.36
N ASP A 139 -9.52 33.63 26.34
CA ASP A 139 -10.49 33.89 27.42
C ASP A 139 -11.78 33.05 27.28
N TYR A 140 -11.91 32.28 26.19
CA TYR A 140 -13.03 31.39 25.90
C TYR A 140 -12.52 29.96 25.66
N PRO A 141 -12.30 29.16 26.72
CA PRO A 141 -11.60 27.88 26.63
C PRO A 141 -12.26 26.89 25.67
N ASP A 142 -13.59 26.78 25.69
CA ASP A 142 -14.33 25.89 24.79
C ASP A 142 -14.18 26.29 23.31
N GLN A 143 -14.14 27.60 23.02
CA GLN A 143 -13.97 28.11 21.67
C GLN A 143 -12.52 27.95 21.18
N LYS A 144 -11.55 28.17 22.08
CA LYS A 144 -10.14 27.92 21.80
C LYS A 144 -9.89 26.44 21.49
N GLU A 145 -10.44 25.52 22.29
CA GLU A 145 -10.33 24.09 22.05
C GLU A 145 -10.97 23.71 20.70
N ASP A 146 -12.15 24.24 20.39
CA ASP A 146 -12.81 24.00 19.10
C ASP A 146 -11.96 24.51 17.92
N CYS A 147 -11.36 25.70 18.07
CA CYS A 147 -10.46 26.30 17.08
C CYS A 147 -9.19 25.46 16.88
N ASP A 148 -8.53 25.05 17.97
CA ASP A 148 -7.34 24.20 17.94
C ASP A 148 -7.64 22.83 17.34
N ASN A 149 -8.79 22.23 17.65
CA ASN A 149 -9.23 20.96 17.09
C ASN A 149 -9.54 21.07 15.59
N ARG A 150 -10.14 22.18 15.13
CA ARG A 150 -10.30 22.46 13.69
C ARG A 150 -8.95 22.60 13.01
N ARG A 151 -7.99 23.29 13.62
CA ARG A 151 -6.64 23.44 13.05
C ARG A 151 -5.93 22.09 12.90
N LYS A 152 -6.04 21.20 13.90
CA LYS A 152 -5.49 19.83 13.86
C LYS A 152 -6.18 18.89 12.87
N SER A 153 -7.31 19.30 12.28
CA SER A 153 -7.98 18.53 11.23
C SER A 153 -7.30 18.66 9.86
N PHE A 154 -6.35 19.58 9.73
CA PHE A 154 -5.59 19.82 8.51
C PHE A 154 -4.10 19.53 8.72
N GLY A 155 -3.49 18.87 7.75
CA GLY A 155 -2.06 18.63 7.68
C GLY A 155 -1.53 18.79 6.26
N ILE A 156 -0.29 19.22 6.14
CA ILE A 156 0.47 19.18 4.89
C ILE A 156 1.83 18.57 5.18
N GLY A 157 2.41 17.87 4.22
CA GLY A 157 3.76 17.35 4.37
C GLY A 157 4.21 16.45 3.24
N PRO A 158 5.45 15.93 3.35
CA PRO A 158 5.99 15.01 2.35
C PRO A 158 5.26 13.66 2.40
N PHE A 159 5.18 13.01 1.24
CA PHE A 159 4.78 11.61 1.14
C PHE A 159 5.73 10.83 0.23
N MET A 160 5.80 9.53 0.48
CA MET A 160 6.41 8.51 -0.36
C MET A 160 5.34 7.54 -0.81
N ALA A 161 5.48 7.02 -2.02
CA ALA A 161 4.53 6.13 -2.65
C ALA A 161 5.26 4.96 -3.30
N ILE A 162 4.71 3.75 -3.17
CA ILE A 162 5.26 2.54 -3.79
C ILE A 162 4.12 1.76 -4.42
N GLN A 163 4.32 1.37 -5.68
CA GLN A 163 3.45 0.43 -6.38
C GLN A 163 4.13 -0.95 -6.46
N PRO A 164 3.61 -1.97 -5.78
CA PRO A 164 4.04 -3.35 -5.98
C PRO A 164 3.73 -3.80 -7.42
N GLY A 165 4.63 -4.57 -8.00
CA GLY A 165 4.43 -5.17 -9.32
C GLY A 165 3.87 -6.59 -9.25
N THR A 166 3.40 -7.10 -10.40
CA THR A 166 3.02 -8.52 -10.53
C THR A 166 4.22 -9.40 -10.85
N ASP A 167 5.08 -8.92 -11.76
CA ASP A 167 6.25 -9.65 -12.25
C ASP A 167 7.55 -9.16 -11.59
N ASN A 168 7.55 -7.91 -11.09
CA ASN A 168 8.64 -7.33 -10.31
C ASN A 168 8.17 -7.02 -8.89
N ILE A 169 9.11 -6.96 -7.94
CA ILE A 169 8.80 -6.58 -6.56
C ILE A 169 8.22 -5.16 -6.50
N ILE A 170 8.77 -4.23 -7.29
CA ILE A 170 8.35 -2.83 -7.34
C ILE A 170 8.25 -2.39 -8.80
N ASP A 171 7.09 -1.89 -9.20
CA ASP A 171 6.88 -1.34 -10.55
C ASP A 171 7.06 0.18 -10.58
N ALA A 172 6.77 0.88 -9.47
CA ALA A 172 6.97 2.31 -9.39
C ALA A 172 7.23 2.81 -7.97
N ILE A 173 7.97 3.93 -7.89
CA ILE A 173 8.25 4.67 -6.66
C ILE A 173 7.88 6.13 -6.91
N GLY A 174 7.22 6.77 -5.95
CA GLY A 174 6.83 8.18 -6.03
C GLY A 174 7.16 8.94 -4.76
N ALA A 175 7.26 10.24 -4.90
CA ALA A 175 7.44 11.16 -3.80
C ALA A 175 6.77 12.49 -4.13
N GLY A 176 6.30 13.20 -3.11
CA GLY A 176 5.69 14.51 -3.33
C GLY A 176 5.21 15.17 -2.06
N VAL A 177 4.28 16.11 -2.24
CA VAL A 177 3.62 16.81 -1.15
C VAL A 177 2.16 16.36 -1.10
N MET A 178 1.67 16.16 0.11
CA MET A 178 0.32 15.70 0.38
C MET A 178 -0.34 16.61 1.40
N ILE A 179 -1.64 16.82 1.20
CA ILE A 179 -2.53 17.51 2.11
C ILE A 179 -3.47 16.46 2.69
N GLY A 180 -3.61 16.44 4.01
CA GLY A 180 -4.49 15.54 4.74
C GLY A 180 -5.61 16.28 5.44
N LEU A 181 -6.83 15.74 5.33
CA LEU A 181 -8.04 16.20 6.00
C LEU A 181 -8.52 15.10 6.95
N ARG A 182 -8.43 15.34 8.25
CA ARG A 182 -8.89 14.43 9.31
C ARG A 182 -10.32 14.78 9.73
N ARG A 183 -11.13 13.77 10.05
CA ARG A 183 -12.51 13.99 10.54
C ARG A 183 -12.51 14.36 12.02
N ARG A 184 -13.40 15.29 12.42
CA ARG A 184 -13.46 15.88 13.79
C ARG A 184 -13.86 14.91 14.91
N GLN A 185 -14.54 13.81 14.58
CA GLN A 185 -15.10 12.87 15.55
C GLN A 185 -14.28 11.60 15.57
N GLU A 186 -13.34 11.52 16.51
CA GLU A 186 -12.57 10.36 17.03
C GLU A 186 -11.90 9.40 16.03
N ASN A 187 -12.10 9.62 14.74
CA ASN A 187 -11.57 8.79 13.69
C ASN A 187 -10.17 9.29 13.40
N SER A 188 -9.21 8.42 13.68
CA SER A 188 -7.81 8.62 13.35
C SER A 188 -7.56 8.69 11.84
N ALA A 189 -8.57 8.34 11.05
CA ALA A 189 -8.51 8.36 9.61
C ALA A 189 -8.45 9.76 8.98
N SER A 190 -7.70 9.85 7.89
CA SER A 190 -7.65 11.04 7.05
C SER A 190 -7.90 10.71 5.60
N PHE A 191 -8.55 11.65 4.92
CA PHE A 191 -8.61 11.70 3.47
C PHE A 191 -7.50 12.61 2.99
N ASN A 192 -6.66 12.12 2.08
CA ASN A 192 -5.50 12.87 1.63
C ASN A 192 -5.49 13.06 0.13
N ILE A 193 -4.90 14.18 -0.31
CA ILE A 193 -4.68 14.53 -1.71
C ILE A 193 -3.18 14.79 -1.88
N GLY A 194 -2.53 14.04 -2.76
CA GLY A 194 -1.10 14.16 -3.03
C GLY A 194 -0.81 14.59 -4.45
N ILE A 195 0.21 15.43 -4.63
CA ILE A 195 0.82 15.76 -5.92
C ILE A 195 2.32 15.52 -5.81
N GLY A 196 2.90 14.85 -6.81
CA GLY A 196 4.30 14.50 -6.78
C GLY A 196 4.85 14.07 -8.13
N ILE A 197 6.00 13.43 -8.07
CA ILE A 197 6.66 12.78 -9.19
C ILE A 197 6.64 11.28 -8.90
N LEU A 198 6.40 10.49 -9.94
CA LEU A 198 6.53 9.04 -9.94
C LEU A 198 7.66 8.64 -10.88
N TYR A 199 8.35 7.56 -10.56
CA TYR A 199 9.31 6.90 -11.42
C TYR A 199 8.87 5.44 -11.64
N ASP A 200 8.50 5.12 -12.86
CA ASP A 200 8.25 3.74 -13.31
C ASP A 200 9.58 3.09 -13.65
N VAL A 201 9.95 2.00 -12.97
CA VAL A 201 11.25 1.35 -13.18
C VAL A 201 11.24 0.32 -14.32
N ASN A 202 10.06 -0.14 -14.74
CA ASN A 202 9.90 -1.20 -15.74
C ASN A 202 8.92 -0.84 -16.87
N THR A 203 9.10 0.32 -17.49
CA THR A 203 8.27 0.77 -18.61
C THR A 203 8.71 0.13 -19.91
N GLN A 204 7.74 -0.39 -20.68
CA GLN A 204 7.96 -0.88 -22.04
C GLN A 204 7.97 0.29 -23.03
N ILE A 205 9.01 0.34 -23.86
CA ILE A 205 9.21 1.35 -24.91
C ILE A 205 9.70 0.68 -26.20
N LEU A 206 9.66 1.37 -27.33
CA LEU A 206 10.22 0.87 -28.58
C LEU A 206 11.72 0.55 -28.41
N GLY A 207 12.14 -0.55 -29.02
CA GLY A 207 13.54 -0.94 -29.10
C GLY A 207 14.37 0.06 -29.89
N ASP A 208 15.69 -0.01 -29.73
CA ASP A 208 16.59 0.95 -30.38
C ASP A 208 16.47 0.89 -31.91
N GLY A 209 16.40 2.06 -32.54
CA GLY A 209 16.22 2.22 -33.97
C GLY A 209 14.76 2.13 -34.45
N PHE A 210 13.82 1.68 -33.61
CA PHE A 210 12.40 1.76 -33.92
C PHE A 210 11.87 3.14 -33.59
N VAL A 211 11.29 3.81 -34.59
CA VAL A 211 10.59 5.07 -34.43
C VAL A 211 9.19 4.91 -35.01
N GLU A 212 8.20 5.42 -34.30
CA GLU A 212 6.82 5.38 -34.77
C GLU A 212 6.67 6.06 -36.13
N ASN A 213 5.87 5.46 -37.01
CA ASN A 213 5.57 5.95 -38.36
C ASN A 213 6.80 6.00 -39.29
N GLN A 214 7.87 5.27 -38.96
CA GLN A 214 9.05 5.08 -39.81
C GLN A 214 9.24 3.62 -40.21
N ALA A 215 10.12 3.39 -41.18
CA ALA A 215 10.50 2.02 -41.55
C ALA A 215 11.25 1.35 -40.39
N PRO A 216 11.07 0.04 -40.17
CA PRO A 216 11.83 -0.68 -39.17
C PRO A 216 13.33 -0.65 -39.51
N PRO A 217 14.21 -0.69 -38.51
CA PRO A 217 15.65 -0.74 -38.75
C PRO A 217 16.02 -2.02 -39.54
N GLY A 218 16.79 -1.85 -40.61
CA GLY A 218 17.29 -2.96 -41.42
C GLY A 218 16.19 -3.70 -42.20
N LYS A 219 15.99 -4.98 -41.89
CA LYS A 219 15.01 -5.88 -42.53
C LYS A 219 14.13 -6.59 -41.50
N GLU A 220 13.99 -6.00 -40.31
CA GLU A 220 13.20 -6.58 -39.24
C GLU A 220 11.71 -6.61 -39.62
N THR A 221 11.06 -7.75 -39.37
CA THR A 221 9.62 -7.96 -39.64
C THR A 221 8.77 -7.95 -38.38
N GLU A 222 9.40 -7.82 -37.21
CA GLU A 222 8.74 -7.77 -35.90
C GLU A 222 9.23 -6.56 -35.11
N VAL A 223 8.35 -5.96 -34.30
CA VAL A 223 8.72 -4.83 -33.44
C VAL A 223 9.43 -5.37 -32.20
N ARG A 224 10.66 -4.90 -31.95
CA ARG A 224 11.35 -5.15 -30.69
C ARG A 224 10.96 -4.10 -29.66
N PHE A 225 10.77 -4.56 -28.43
CA PHE A 225 10.56 -3.70 -27.27
C PHE A 225 11.76 -3.78 -26.33
N ARG A 226 11.97 -2.72 -25.55
CA ARG A 226 12.91 -2.71 -24.43
C ARG A 226 12.23 -2.18 -23.18
N ARG A 227 12.81 -2.52 -22.03
CA ARG A 227 12.37 -2.00 -20.73
C ARG A 227 13.31 -0.90 -20.28
N GLY A 228 12.75 0.16 -19.72
CA GLY A 228 13.49 1.28 -19.20
C GLY A 228 12.68 2.02 -18.15
N SER A 229 13.32 3.01 -17.51
CA SER A 229 12.66 3.82 -16.51
C SER A 229 12.11 5.12 -17.09
N GLN A 230 10.94 5.54 -16.61
CA GLN A 230 10.27 6.77 -17.05
C GLN A 230 9.69 7.54 -15.85
N SER A 231 9.87 8.85 -15.84
CA SER A 231 9.24 9.74 -14.85
C SER A 231 7.83 10.13 -15.26
N GLY A 232 6.96 10.38 -14.30
CA GLY A 232 5.61 10.90 -14.53
C GLY A 232 5.15 11.84 -13.44
N LEU A 233 4.18 12.68 -13.78
CA LEU A 233 3.41 13.43 -12.80
C LEU A 233 2.53 12.45 -12.02
N LEU A 234 2.47 12.63 -10.71
CA LEU A 234 1.65 11.84 -9.79
C LEU A 234 0.58 12.74 -9.17
N ILE A 235 -0.67 12.35 -9.32
CA ILE A 235 -1.80 12.93 -8.59
C ILE A 235 -2.51 11.78 -7.89
N MET A 236 -2.76 11.89 -6.60
CA MET A 236 -3.40 10.81 -5.86
C MET A 236 -4.39 11.28 -4.81
N THR A 237 -5.33 10.40 -4.53
CA THR A 237 -6.18 10.46 -3.34
C THR A 237 -5.94 9.23 -2.51
N SER A 238 -5.71 9.38 -1.21
CA SER A 238 -5.50 8.23 -0.30
C SER A 238 -6.36 8.30 0.94
N TYR A 239 -6.51 7.13 1.57
CA TYR A 239 -7.08 7.00 2.89
C TYR A 239 -6.06 6.35 3.80
N SER A 240 -5.83 6.98 4.94
CA SER A 240 -4.91 6.50 5.97
C SER A 240 -5.70 6.12 7.21
N PHE A 241 -5.24 5.09 7.90
CA PHE A 241 -5.91 4.54 9.08
C PHE A 241 -5.07 4.72 10.34
#